data_AF-A0A1C7EDL6-F1
#
_entry.id   AF-A0A1C7EDL6-F1
#
_cell.length_a   1.000
_cell.length_b   1.000
_cell.length_c   1.000
_cell.angle_alpha   90.00
_cell.angle_beta   90.00
_cell.angle_gamma   90.00
#
_symmetry.space_group_name_H-M   'P 1'
#
loop_
_entity.id
_entity.type
_entity.pdbx_description
1 polymer ?
#
loop_
_entity_poly.entity_id
_entity_poly.type
_entity_poly.pdbx_seq_one_letter_code
_entity_poly.pdbx_strand_id
1 'polypeptide(L)'
;MAIMEFPKDMKWGAATAAFQIEGAAYKDGKGLSIWDTFSHTPGKVLNGDNGDVAIDSYHRYEEDIQLMKELGIDTYRFSVSWPRIFPAGSGEVNQKGLEYYHNFVDALLANGIEPMCTLYHWDLPQALQDKGGWDNRETVEAFADYAELMFKEFKGKIKNWITINEPWCVSFLSNFIGIHAPGNQDLQLATNISHHLMLAHGKAVTRFREAAIEGGIGYAPNVEWLEPFSNKQEDIDACNRGMGFLMEWFFDPIFKGSYPDFMVDWFEKKGVTLQIEEGDMEIISQPIDFLGINYYTGAIGRYKKDADLFDLERIDIGFEKTDFGWFIYPEGFYRVLAKIKDQYGSIPIYITENGACYNDGVENGRVHDQRRIEYLKQHLTALKRSIDYGVNIKGYLTWSLLDNFEWAEGYDKRFGIIHVDFNTLERTKKDSYYWYKQTISNGWFDMFY
;
A
#
# COMPACT_ATOMS: atom_id res chain seq x y z
N MET A 1 -15.39 -6.03 -31.32
CA MET A 1 -15.31 -5.91 -29.86
C MET A 1 -14.08 -6.66 -29.43
N ALA A 2 -13.09 -5.96 -28.88
CA ALA A 2 -11.93 -6.60 -28.26
C ALA A 2 -12.23 -6.65 -26.76
N ILE A 3 -12.61 -7.82 -26.27
CA ILE A 3 -13.09 -8.03 -24.90
C ILE A 3 -11.92 -8.51 -24.03
N MET A 4 -11.75 -7.88 -22.88
CA MET A 4 -10.86 -8.33 -21.80
C MET A 4 -11.68 -9.00 -20.71
N GLU A 5 -11.65 -10.34 -20.65
CA GLU A 5 -12.41 -11.15 -19.68
C GLU A 5 -11.49 -11.68 -18.57
N PHE A 6 -11.97 -11.65 -17.32
CA PHE A 6 -11.21 -12.07 -16.14
C PHE A 6 -11.72 -13.41 -15.57
N PRO A 7 -10.89 -14.13 -14.79
CA PRO A 7 -11.33 -15.35 -14.11
C PRO A 7 -12.57 -15.09 -13.25
N LYS A 8 -13.52 -16.02 -13.27
CA LYS A 8 -14.81 -15.87 -12.56
C LYS A 8 -14.68 -15.79 -11.04
N ASP A 9 -13.60 -16.36 -10.51
CA ASP A 9 -13.26 -16.40 -9.09
C ASP A 9 -12.34 -15.24 -8.66
N MET A 10 -11.94 -14.36 -9.59
CA MET A 10 -11.17 -13.18 -9.29
C MET A 10 -12.01 -12.20 -8.47
N LYS A 11 -11.46 -11.78 -7.32
CA LYS A 11 -12.09 -10.81 -6.42
C LYS A 11 -11.88 -9.39 -6.92
N TRP A 12 -12.94 -8.60 -6.93
CA TRP A 12 -12.88 -7.17 -7.24
C TRP A 12 -13.07 -6.34 -5.97
N GLY A 13 -12.27 -5.29 -5.83
CA GLY A 13 -12.34 -4.43 -4.65
C GLY A 13 -11.86 -3.02 -4.87
N ALA A 14 -11.80 -2.29 -3.77
CA ALA A 14 -11.18 -0.98 -3.65
C ALA A 14 -10.43 -0.89 -2.32
N ALA A 15 -9.49 0.04 -2.21
CA ALA A 15 -8.65 0.19 -1.03
C ALA A 15 -8.62 1.62 -0.48
N THR A 16 -8.42 1.74 0.84
CA THR A 16 -8.18 2.99 1.58
C THR A 16 -7.20 2.76 2.74
N ALA A 17 -6.77 3.85 3.39
CA ALA A 17 -5.96 3.82 4.61
C ALA A 17 -6.56 4.73 5.69
N ALA A 18 -6.47 4.30 6.95
CA ALA A 18 -7.11 4.93 8.10
C ALA A 18 -6.82 6.43 8.20
N PHE A 19 -5.55 6.83 8.27
CA PHE A 19 -5.17 8.24 8.39
C PHE A 19 -5.63 9.09 7.20
N GLN A 20 -5.74 8.48 6.01
CA GLN A 20 -6.13 9.19 4.80
C GLN A 20 -7.63 9.49 4.74
N ILE A 21 -8.48 8.68 5.39
CA ILE A 21 -9.94 8.77 5.24
C ILE A 21 -10.74 8.99 6.52
N GLU A 22 -10.25 8.55 7.68
CA GLU A 22 -11.08 8.46 8.88
C GLU A 22 -11.40 9.82 9.49
N GLY A 23 -10.40 10.70 9.62
CA GLY A 23 -10.54 11.93 10.39
C GLY A 23 -10.67 11.66 11.88
N ALA A 24 -11.42 12.48 12.60
CA ALA A 24 -11.70 12.31 14.02
C ALA A 24 -10.41 12.06 14.85
N ALA A 25 -9.35 12.81 14.56
CA ALA A 25 -7.99 12.56 15.06
C ALA A 25 -7.87 12.56 16.60
N TYR A 26 -8.77 13.28 17.29
CA TYR A 26 -8.78 13.43 18.75
C TYR A 26 -10.04 12.86 19.42
N LYS A 27 -10.79 12.00 18.72
CA LYS A 27 -12.01 11.39 19.25
C LYS A 27 -11.71 10.07 19.96
N ASP A 28 -12.54 9.79 20.96
CA ASP A 28 -12.67 8.48 21.59
C ASP A 28 -11.34 7.84 22.04
N GLY A 29 -10.44 8.68 22.55
CA GLY A 29 -9.18 8.22 23.14
C GLY A 29 -8.08 7.88 22.16
N LYS A 30 -8.23 8.17 20.85
CA LYS A 30 -7.15 8.01 19.86
C LYS A 30 -5.89 8.78 20.30
N GLY A 31 -4.74 8.09 20.26
CA GLY A 31 -3.42 8.70 20.40
C GLY A 31 -2.96 9.39 19.11
N LEU A 32 -1.90 10.20 19.21
CA LEU A 32 -1.25 10.74 18.02
C LEU A 32 -0.43 9.66 17.33
N SER A 33 -0.47 9.66 16.00
CA SER A 33 0.48 8.96 15.15
C SER A 33 1.64 9.88 14.74
N ILE A 34 2.68 9.31 14.14
CA ILE A 34 3.73 10.07 13.47
C ILE A 34 3.19 10.96 12.34
N TRP A 35 2.09 10.59 11.69
CA TRP A 35 1.47 11.38 10.63
C TRP A 35 0.64 12.55 11.19
N ASP A 36 0.02 12.40 12.36
CA ASP A 36 -0.56 13.52 13.09
C ASP A 36 0.57 14.54 13.36
N THR A 37 1.70 14.13 13.94
CA THR A 37 2.85 15.02 14.21
C THR A 37 3.44 15.64 12.94
N PHE A 38 3.62 14.85 11.89
CA PHE A 38 4.24 15.30 10.64
C PHE A 38 3.37 16.32 9.90
N SER A 39 2.08 16.06 9.75
CA SER A 39 1.16 16.97 9.07
C SER A 39 0.95 18.29 9.82
N HIS A 40 1.08 18.29 11.14
CA HIS A 40 1.08 19.50 11.96
C HIS A 40 2.41 20.27 11.96
N THR A 41 3.46 19.72 11.34
CA THR A 41 4.76 20.39 11.24
C THR A 41 4.79 21.30 10.00
N PRO A 42 4.98 22.62 10.15
CA PRO A 42 4.97 23.54 9.01
C PRO A 42 5.96 23.15 7.90
N GLY A 43 5.47 23.12 6.66
CA GLY A 43 6.27 22.81 5.47
C GLY A 43 6.49 21.33 5.19
N LYS A 44 5.95 20.41 6.00
CA LYS A 44 6.03 18.96 5.77
C LYS A 44 4.94 18.43 4.85
N VAL A 45 3.78 19.08 4.84
CA VAL A 45 2.67 18.76 3.94
C VAL A 45 2.29 20.00 3.15
N LEU A 46 1.95 19.81 1.87
CA LEU A 46 1.49 20.86 0.98
C LEU A 46 0.30 21.62 1.62
N ASN A 47 0.30 22.94 1.50
CA ASN A 47 -0.70 23.85 2.09
C ASN A 47 -0.86 23.80 3.62
N GLY A 48 -0.09 22.96 4.33
CA GLY A 48 -0.32 22.68 5.75
C GLY A 48 -1.56 21.80 5.99
N ASP A 49 -1.98 21.04 4.97
CA ASP A 49 -3.09 20.10 5.09
C ASP A 49 -2.76 19.00 6.12
N ASN A 50 -3.78 18.44 6.75
CA ASN A 50 -3.65 17.35 7.72
C ASN A 50 -4.84 16.40 7.70
N GLY A 51 -4.70 15.27 8.42
CA GLY A 51 -5.71 14.22 8.54
C GLY A 51 -6.72 14.40 9.68
N ASP A 52 -6.84 15.60 10.28
CA ASP A 52 -7.71 15.79 11.46
C ASP A 52 -9.17 15.47 11.17
N VAL A 53 -9.63 15.89 9.99
CA VAL A 53 -10.97 15.63 9.45
C VAL A 53 -10.92 14.61 8.32
N ALA A 54 -9.88 14.62 7.47
CA ALA A 54 -9.82 13.78 6.28
C ALA A 54 -11.12 13.91 5.45
N ILE A 55 -11.79 12.80 5.20
CA ILE A 55 -13.13 12.77 4.62
C ILE A 55 -14.20 12.29 5.62
N ASP A 56 -13.85 12.28 6.90
CA ASP A 56 -14.73 11.98 8.03
C ASP A 56 -15.36 10.57 7.98
N SER A 57 -14.64 9.60 7.42
CA SER A 57 -15.15 8.21 7.32
C SER A 57 -15.38 7.58 8.69
N TYR A 58 -14.73 8.08 9.76
CA TYR A 58 -15.01 7.64 11.13
C TYR A 58 -16.50 7.79 11.50
N HIS A 59 -17.16 8.85 11.03
CA HIS A 59 -18.59 9.08 11.25
C HIS A 59 -19.47 8.69 10.05
N ARG A 60 -18.86 8.45 8.88
CA ARG A 60 -19.58 8.29 7.59
C ARG A 60 -19.37 6.95 6.90
N TYR A 61 -18.70 5.99 7.56
CA TYR A 61 -18.42 4.69 6.96
C TYR A 61 -19.69 3.96 6.49
N GLU A 62 -20.85 4.19 7.10
CA GLU A 62 -22.12 3.61 6.61
C GLU A 62 -22.49 4.11 5.20
N GLU A 63 -22.32 5.40 4.92
CA GLU A 63 -22.51 6.01 3.60
C GLU A 63 -21.51 5.41 2.60
N ASP A 64 -20.23 5.34 3.01
CA ASP A 64 -19.16 4.81 2.16
C ASP A 64 -19.38 3.32 1.84
N ILE A 65 -19.86 2.51 2.80
CA ILE A 65 -20.22 1.09 2.60
C ILE A 65 -21.42 0.94 1.66
N GLN A 66 -22.43 1.83 1.72
CA GLN A 66 -23.52 1.78 0.73
C GLN A 66 -23.00 2.06 -0.68
N LEU A 67 -22.07 3.00 -0.83
CA LEU A 67 -21.42 3.27 -2.13
C LEU A 67 -20.63 2.04 -2.63
N MET A 68 -19.94 1.32 -1.74
CA MET A 68 -19.26 0.06 -2.08
C MET A 68 -20.22 -1.05 -2.49
N LYS A 69 -21.33 -1.22 -1.76
CA LYS A 69 -22.37 -2.20 -2.09
C LYS A 69 -22.99 -1.92 -3.44
N GLU A 70 -23.29 -0.65 -3.72
CA GLU A 70 -23.81 -0.23 -5.02
C GLU A 70 -22.79 -0.41 -6.14
N LEU A 71 -21.49 -0.30 -5.86
CA LEU A 71 -20.40 -0.55 -6.79
C LEU A 71 -20.31 -2.05 -7.14
N GLY A 72 -20.70 -2.91 -6.20
CA GLY A 72 -20.75 -4.37 -6.38
C GLY A 72 -19.41 -5.06 -6.10
N ILE A 73 -18.53 -4.46 -5.29
CA ILE A 73 -17.24 -5.06 -4.94
C ILE A 73 -17.42 -6.30 -4.05
N ASP A 74 -16.52 -7.28 -4.22
CA ASP A 74 -16.44 -8.47 -3.37
C ASP A 74 -15.72 -8.19 -2.05
N THR A 75 -14.67 -7.38 -2.09
CA THR A 75 -13.78 -7.14 -0.96
C THR A 75 -13.41 -5.67 -0.82
N TYR A 76 -13.23 -5.22 0.42
CA TYR A 76 -12.73 -3.90 0.72
C TYR A 76 -11.47 -4.00 1.56
N ARG A 77 -10.39 -3.39 1.06
CA ARG A 77 -9.15 -3.26 1.82
C ARG A 77 -9.15 -1.93 2.59
N PHE A 78 -8.91 -2.01 3.88
CA PHE A 78 -8.79 -0.87 4.77
C PHE A 78 -7.62 -1.12 5.73
N SER A 79 -7.13 -0.07 6.37
CA SER A 79 -6.20 -0.23 7.48
C SER A 79 -6.85 0.06 8.83
N VAL A 80 -6.27 -0.51 9.88
CA VAL A 80 -6.62 -0.20 11.27
C VAL A 80 -5.63 0.81 11.79
N SER A 81 -6.11 1.86 12.45
CA SER A 81 -5.27 2.86 13.07
C SER A 81 -4.72 2.34 14.39
N TRP A 82 -3.45 1.98 14.41
CA TRP A 82 -2.78 1.48 15.63
C TRP A 82 -2.99 2.42 16.84
N PRO A 83 -2.82 3.75 16.75
CA PRO A 83 -3.04 4.63 17.91
C PRO A 83 -4.51 4.78 18.31
N ARG A 84 -5.49 4.29 17.53
CA ARG A 84 -6.87 4.11 18.02
C ARG A 84 -7.01 2.90 18.93
N ILE A 85 -6.24 1.84 18.69
CA ILE A 85 -6.30 0.59 19.46
C ILE A 85 -5.41 0.68 20.70
N PHE A 86 -4.17 1.13 20.52
CA PHE A 86 -3.21 1.39 21.60
C PHE A 86 -2.72 2.84 21.48
N PRO A 87 -3.31 3.80 22.21
CA PRO A 87 -2.93 5.21 22.12
C PRO A 87 -1.45 5.48 22.45
N ALA A 88 -0.87 4.71 23.38
CA ALA A 88 0.54 4.74 23.73
C ALA A 88 1.40 3.74 22.92
N GLY A 89 0.80 3.06 21.94
CA GLY A 89 1.37 2.02 21.08
C GLY A 89 1.47 0.62 21.68
N SER A 90 1.44 0.51 23.02
CA SER A 90 1.27 -0.76 23.73
C SER A 90 0.56 -0.54 25.06
N GLY A 91 0.25 -1.63 25.78
CA GLY A 91 -0.32 -1.56 27.11
C GLY A 91 -1.85 -1.49 27.12
N GLU A 92 -2.42 -0.36 27.54
CA GLU A 92 -3.88 -0.26 27.69
C GLU A 92 -4.58 -0.19 26.33
N VAL A 93 -5.53 -1.11 26.13
CA VAL A 93 -6.37 -1.15 24.94
C VAL A 93 -7.48 -0.12 25.05
N ASN A 94 -7.61 0.74 24.04
CA ASN A 94 -8.73 1.64 23.91
C ASN A 94 -9.94 0.92 23.31
N GLN A 95 -10.88 0.51 24.17
CA GLN A 95 -12.07 -0.24 23.79
C GLN A 95 -12.94 0.48 22.74
N LYS A 96 -13.00 1.81 22.78
CA LYS A 96 -13.78 2.56 21.78
C LYS A 96 -13.21 2.48 20.37
N GLY A 97 -11.88 2.36 20.25
CA GLY A 97 -11.22 2.11 18.98
C GLY A 97 -11.62 0.74 18.41
N LEU A 98 -11.62 -0.29 19.26
CA LEU A 98 -12.08 -1.63 18.88
C LEU A 98 -13.57 -1.65 18.51
N GLU A 99 -14.42 -0.99 19.28
CA GLU A 99 -15.86 -0.87 19.01
C GLU A 99 -16.12 -0.24 17.63
N TYR A 100 -15.39 0.81 17.26
CA TYR A 100 -15.48 1.41 15.92
C TYR A 100 -15.19 0.38 14.81
N TYR A 101 -14.06 -0.32 14.89
CA TYR A 101 -13.71 -1.30 13.85
C TYR A 101 -14.62 -2.53 13.86
N HIS A 102 -15.15 -2.94 15.02
CA HIS A 102 -16.18 -3.98 15.07
C HIS A 102 -17.45 -3.57 14.33
N ASN A 103 -17.97 -2.37 14.61
CA ASN A 103 -19.15 -1.85 13.92
C ASN A 103 -18.90 -1.72 12.41
N PHE A 104 -17.73 -1.20 12.03
CA PHE A 104 -17.31 -1.07 10.65
C PHE A 104 -17.24 -2.43 9.91
N VAL A 105 -16.55 -3.42 10.50
CA VAL A 105 -16.41 -4.77 9.93
C VAL A 105 -17.76 -5.50 9.88
N ASP A 106 -18.58 -5.37 10.92
CA ASP A 106 -19.92 -5.97 10.93
C ASP A 106 -20.81 -5.33 9.85
N ALA A 107 -20.69 -4.03 9.61
CA ALA A 107 -21.39 -3.34 8.52
C ALA A 107 -20.91 -3.80 7.13
N LEU A 108 -19.61 -4.04 6.92
CA LEU A 108 -19.09 -4.62 5.67
C LEU A 108 -19.69 -6.01 5.43
N LEU A 109 -19.60 -6.89 6.42
CA LEU A 109 -20.09 -8.27 6.32
C LEU A 109 -21.61 -8.31 6.12
N ALA A 110 -22.38 -7.45 6.80
CA ALA A 110 -23.82 -7.33 6.62
C ALA A 110 -24.22 -6.90 5.19
N ASN A 111 -23.31 -6.27 4.46
CA ASN A 111 -23.49 -5.88 3.06
C ASN A 111 -22.81 -6.85 2.07
N GLY A 112 -22.30 -7.98 2.55
CA GLY A 112 -21.69 -9.02 1.72
C GLY A 112 -20.29 -8.67 1.20
N ILE A 113 -19.62 -7.69 1.81
CA ILE A 113 -18.29 -7.25 1.42
C ILE A 113 -17.26 -7.90 2.35
N GLU A 114 -16.33 -8.65 1.77
CA GLU A 114 -15.28 -9.36 2.49
C GLU A 114 -14.20 -8.38 2.99
N PRO A 115 -13.95 -8.28 4.30
CA PRO A 115 -12.92 -7.39 4.83
C PRO A 115 -11.51 -7.92 4.52
N MET A 116 -10.65 -7.05 3.99
CA MET A 116 -9.20 -7.26 3.89
C MET A 116 -8.49 -6.22 4.77
N CYS A 117 -7.93 -6.68 5.89
CA CYS A 117 -7.40 -5.78 6.92
C CYS A 117 -5.90 -5.59 6.80
N THR A 118 -5.46 -4.35 6.60
CA THR A 118 -4.06 -3.93 6.73
C THR A 118 -3.79 -3.47 8.16
N LEU A 119 -2.93 -4.16 8.90
CA LEU A 119 -2.62 -3.83 10.28
C LEU A 119 -1.81 -2.54 10.42
N TYR A 120 -0.81 -2.35 9.56
CA TYR A 120 0.05 -1.17 9.58
C TYR A 120 0.04 -0.44 8.25
N HIS A 121 -0.51 0.77 8.26
CA HIS A 121 -0.47 1.71 7.14
C HIS A 121 0.04 3.07 7.63
N TRP A 122 1.28 3.02 8.13
CA TRP A 122 2.19 4.15 8.37
C TRP A 122 1.89 5.03 9.59
N ASP A 123 0.77 4.82 10.26
CA ASP A 123 0.34 5.63 11.40
C ASP A 123 0.88 5.11 12.75
N LEU A 124 2.20 4.88 12.82
CA LEU A 124 2.88 4.49 14.07
C LEU A 124 2.50 5.44 15.22
N PRO A 125 2.08 4.93 16.38
CA PRO A 125 1.83 5.76 17.56
C PRO A 125 3.05 6.62 17.91
N GLN A 126 2.85 7.92 18.06
CA GLN A 126 3.92 8.88 18.35
C GLN A 126 4.69 8.50 19.63
N ALA A 127 4.00 7.92 20.62
CA ALA A 127 4.61 7.43 21.85
C ALA A 127 5.69 6.34 21.63
N LEU A 128 5.58 5.54 20.55
CA LEU A 128 6.64 4.61 20.15
C LEU A 128 7.75 5.35 19.39
N GLN A 129 7.40 6.29 18.53
CA GLN A 129 8.37 7.13 17.82
C GLN A 129 9.27 7.92 18.78
N ASP A 130 8.72 8.44 19.88
CA ASP A 130 9.46 9.15 20.92
C ASP A 130 10.52 8.28 21.62
N LYS A 131 10.41 6.95 21.50
CA LYS A 131 11.37 5.96 21.99
C LYS A 131 12.29 5.39 20.90
N GLY A 132 12.31 5.99 19.71
CA GLY A 132 13.10 5.56 18.56
C GLY A 132 12.29 4.92 17.42
N GLY A 133 10.99 4.71 17.61
CA GLY A 133 10.10 4.17 16.57
C GLY A 133 10.58 2.83 16.05
N TRP A 134 10.53 2.64 14.73
CA TRP A 134 10.93 1.37 14.10
C TRP A 134 12.42 1.04 14.20
N ASP A 135 13.30 1.98 14.56
CA ASP A 135 14.71 1.64 14.83
C ASP A 135 14.87 0.92 16.17
N ASN A 136 13.90 1.06 17.07
CA ASN A 136 13.86 0.36 18.34
C ASN A 136 13.12 -0.99 18.19
N ARG A 137 13.81 -2.10 18.51
CA ARG A 137 13.24 -3.46 18.45
C ARG A 137 12.05 -3.68 19.39
N GLU A 138 11.88 -2.87 20.44
CA GLU A 138 10.66 -2.90 21.26
C GLU A 138 9.40 -2.57 20.43
N THR A 139 9.52 -1.79 19.35
CA THR A 139 8.41 -1.50 18.43
C THR A 139 8.00 -2.74 17.64
N VAL A 140 8.94 -3.65 17.34
CA VAL A 140 8.67 -4.92 16.67
C VAL A 140 7.78 -5.81 17.55
N GLU A 141 8.10 -5.90 18.85
CA GLU A 141 7.26 -6.65 19.80
C GLU A 141 5.91 -5.96 20.03
N ALA A 142 5.89 -4.62 20.16
CA ALA A 142 4.64 -3.88 20.28
C ALA A 142 3.71 -4.12 19.08
N PHE A 143 4.27 -4.19 17.86
CA PHE A 143 3.50 -4.52 16.67
C PHE A 143 2.98 -5.97 16.70
N ALA A 144 3.79 -6.93 17.15
CA ALA A 144 3.37 -8.32 17.27
C ALA A 144 2.21 -8.49 18.27
N ASP A 145 2.27 -7.82 19.42
CA ASP A 145 1.20 -7.83 20.42
C ASP A 145 -0.07 -7.14 19.91
N TYR A 146 0.08 -6.02 19.20
CA TYR A 146 -1.02 -5.35 18.51
C TYR A 146 -1.68 -6.26 17.47
N ALA A 147 -0.89 -6.89 16.61
CA ALA A 147 -1.38 -7.83 15.60
C ALA A 147 -2.14 -9.00 16.24
N GLU A 148 -1.59 -9.60 17.30
CA GLU A 148 -2.24 -10.71 18.02
C GLU A 148 -3.59 -10.31 18.60
N LEU A 149 -3.71 -9.12 19.21
CA LEU A 149 -4.99 -8.60 19.68
C LEU A 149 -5.99 -8.50 18.52
N MET A 150 -5.61 -7.86 17.42
CA MET A 150 -6.49 -7.67 16.26
C MET A 150 -6.95 -9.01 15.67
N PHE A 151 -6.05 -9.99 15.57
CA PHE A 151 -6.43 -11.32 15.11
C PHE A 151 -7.45 -11.99 16.03
N LYS A 152 -7.29 -11.86 17.35
CA LYS A 152 -8.20 -12.45 18.34
C LYS A 152 -9.57 -11.77 18.34
N GLU A 153 -9.60 -10.44 18.35
CA GLU A 153 -10.85 -9.66 18.36
C GLU A 153 -11.69 -9.93 17.11
N PHE A 154 -11.05 -10.00 15.94
CA PHE A 154 -11.75 -10.19 14.67
C PHE A 154 -11.74 -11.64 14.18
N LYS A 155 -11.43 -12.59 15.07
CA LYS A 155 -11.45 -14.02 14.74
C LYS A 155 -12.82 -14.42 14.23
N GLY A 156 -12.85 -15.03 13.05
CA GLY A 156 -14.09 -15.45 12.40
C GLY A 156 -14.72 -14.38 11.50
N LYS A 157 -14.38 -13.10 11.67
CA LYS A 157 -14.92 -11.97 10.88
C LYS A 157 -14.02 -11.62 9.69
N ILE A 158 -12.72 -11.51 9.90
CA ILE A 158 -11.74 -11.11 8.88
C ILE A 158 -10.91 -12.32 8.46
N LYS A 159 -10.81 -12.54 7.14
CA LYS A 159 -10.11 -13.69 6.55
C LYS A 159 -8.89 -13.32 5.71
N ASN A 160 -8.69 -12.04 5.37
CA ASN A 160 -7.52 -11.60 4.62
C ASN A 160 -6.79 -10.54 5.42
N TRP A 161 -5.54 -10.83 5.80
CA TRP A 161 -4.73 -9.97 6.66
C TRP A 161 -3.45 -9.55 5.95
N ILE A 162 -3.15 -8.26 5.98
CA ILE A 162 -1.91 -7.68 5.49
C ILE A 162 -1.20 -7.10 6.71
N THR A 163 0.03 -7.52 7.00
CA THR A 163 0.77 -6.98 8.15
C THR A 163 1.17 -5.53 7.91
N ILE A 164 1.93 -5.28 6.84
CA ILE A 164 2.57 -4.00 6.56
C ILE A 164 2.29 -3.62 5.12
N ASN A 165 1.80 -2.40 4.92
CA ASN A 165 1.74 -1.77 3.60
C ASN A 165 3.04 -1.04 3.27
N GLU A 166 3.57 -1.29 2.08
CA GLU A 166 4.69 -0.57 1.47
C GLU A 166 5.88 -0.38 2.42
N PRO A 167 6.56 -1.47 2.83
CA PRO A 167 7.69 -1.37 3.74
C PRO A 167 8.82 -0.48 3.19
N TRP A 168 8.97 -0.35 1.86
CA TRP A 168 9.91 0.62 1.26
C TRP A 168 9.54 2.07 1.57
N CYS A 169 8.25 2.41 1.53
CA CYS A 169 7.77 3.75 1.89
C CYS A 169 8.01 4.02 3.38
N VAL A 170 7.71 3.06 4.25
CA VAL A 170 7.92 3.19 5.70
C VAL A 170 9.40 3.32 6.05
N SER A 171 10.29 2.59 5.36
CA SER A 171 11.72 2.64 5.64
C SER A 171 12.40 3.78 4.87
N PHE A 172 12.59 3.63 3.57
CA PHE A 172 13.48 4.48 2.78
C PHE A 172 12.84 5.82 2.41
N LEU A 173 11.57 5.84 2.00
CA LEU A 173 10.91 7.11 1.66
C LEU A 173 10.79 8.02 2.89
N SER A 174 10.50 7.42 4.05
CA SER A 174 10.26 8.15 5.30
C SER A 174 11.53 8.47 6.09
N ASN A 175 12.56 7.63 6.02
CA ASN A 175 13.76 7.77 6.87
C ASN A 175 15.07 8.00 6.13
N PHE A 176 15.12 7.79 4.81
CA PHE A 176 16.29 8.16 3.99
C PHE A 176 16.00 9.39 3.12
N ILE A 177 14.85 9.42 2.44
CA ILE A 177 14.47 10.56 1.59
C ILE A 177 13.84 11.67 2.45
N GLY A 178 13.00 11.28 3.41
CA GLY A 178 12.44 12.16 4.44
C GLY A 178 11.21 12.97 4.00
N ILE A 179 10.51 12.53 2.95
CA ILE A 179 9.29 13.18 2.46
C ILE A 179 8.03 12.71 3.17
N HIS A 180 8.07 11.55 3.82
CA HIS A 180 6.98 11.00 4.63
C HIS A 180 7.37 10.97 6.12
N ALA A 181 6.39 10.88 7.00
CA ALA A 181 6.61 10.77 8.45
C ALA A 181 7.47 9.54 8.81
N PRO A 182 8.48 9.66 9.69
CA PRO A 182 8.80 10.80 10.55
C PRO A 182 9.70 11.86 9.88
N GLY A 183 10.18 11.64 8.66
CA GLY A 183 10.89 12.65 7.87
C GLY A 183 12.40 12.71 8.14
N ASN A 184 13.02 11.58 8.48
CA ASN A 184 14.47 11.47 8.68
C ASN A 184 15.20 11.38 7.32
N GLN A 185 16.52 11.63 7.34
CA GLN A 185 17.38 11.60 6.16
C GLN A 185 18.69 10.85 6.44
N ASP A 186 18.57 9.57 6.77
CA ASP A 186 19.65 8.69 7.16
C ASP A 186 19.47 7.28 6.55
N LEU A 187 20.43 6.87 5.72
CA LEU A 187 20.39 5.58 5.02
C LEU A 187 20.60 4.38 5.95
N GLN A 188 21.45 4.51 6.98
CA GLN A 188 21.67 3.43 7.95
C GLN A 188 20.40 3.22 8.77
N LEU A 189 19.78 4.31 9.24
CA LEU A 189 18.50 4.27 9.94
C LEU A 189 17.41 3.61 9.09
N ALA A 190 17.26 4.03 7.83
CA ALA A 190 16.28 3.43 6.92
C ALA A 190 16.55 1.94 6.69
N THR A 191 17.82 1.52 6.65
CA THR A 191 18.21 0.11 6.50
C THR A 191 17.84 -0.70 7.74
N ASN A 192 18.13 -0.20 8.94
CA ASN A 192 17.70 -0.82 10.20
C ASN A 192 16.17 -0.96 10.27
N ILE A 193 15.45 0.12 9.98
CA ILE A 193 13.98 0.12 9.96
C ILE A 193 13.45 -0.88 8.94
N SER A 194 14.04 -0.97 7.75
CA SER A 194 13.64 -1.96 6.75
C SER A 194 13.73 -3.38 7.30
N HIS A 195 14.77 -3.68 8.09
CA HIS A 195 14.94 -4.98 8.72
C HIS A 195 13.91 -5.24 9.83
N HIS A 196 13.70 -4.27 10.73
CA HIS A 196 12.74 -4.38 11.82
C HIS A 196 11.30 -4.52 11.34
N LEU A 197 10.92 -3.87 10.23
CA LEU A 197 9.62 -4.08 9.60
C LEU A 197 9.44 -5.52 9.13
N MET A 198 10.45 -6.11 8.48
CA MET A 198 10.39 -7.51 8.06
C MET A 198 10.32 -8.45 9.26
N LEU A 199 11.06 -8.16 10.34
CA LEU A 199 11.00 -8.93 11.57
C LEU A 199 9.60 -8.84 12.22
N ALA A 200 9.00 -7.65 12.23
CA ALA A 200 7.67 -7.41 12.76
C ALA A 200 6.59 -8.15 11.95
N HIS A 201 6.74 -8.18 10.62
CA HIS A 201 5.94 -9.03 9.74
C HIS A 201 6.04 -10.51 10.15
N GLY A 202 7.26 -11.05 10.25
CA GLY A 202 7.50 -12.44 10.61
C GLY A 202 6.92 -12.84 11.97
N LYS A 203 7.05 -11.96 12.98
CA LYS A 203 6.44 -12.15 14.30
C LYS A 203 4.92 -12.14 14.23
N ALA A 204 4.31 -11.21 13.48
CA ALA A 204 2.86 -11.17 13.31
C ALA A 204 2.34 -12.43 12.60
N VAL A 205 3.03 -12.94 11.57
CA VAL A 205 2.69 -14.21 10.92
C VAL A 205 2.79 -15.37 11.92
N THR A 206 3.84 -15.40 12.74
CA THR A 206 3.98 -16.41 13.82
C THR A 206 2.77 -16.40 14.77
N ARG A 207 2.41 -15.22 15.30
CA ARG A 207 1.24 -15.07 16.20
C ARG A 207 -0.08 -15.45 15.52
N PHE A 208 -0.24 -15.15 14.23
CA PHE A 208 -1.41 -15.55 13.44
C PHE A 208 -1.57 -17.08 13.40
N ARG A 209 -0.46 -17.81 13.18
CA ARG A 209 -0.47 -19.29 13.18
C ARG A 209 -0.70 -19.87 14.57
N GLU A 210 -0.02 -19.36 15.58
CA GLU A 210 -0.15 -19.82 16.97
C GLU A 210 -1.58 -19.63 17.52
N ALA A 211 -2.23 -18.52 17.18
CA ALA A 211 -3.61 -18.25 17.57
C ALA A 211 -4.66 -19.04 16.74
N ALA A 212 -4.20 -19.87 15.80
CA ALA A 212 -5.03 -20.68 14.90
C ALA A 212 -6.14 -19.84 14.26
N ILE A 213 -5.74 -18.73 13.64
CA ILE A 213 -6.65 -17.81 12.97
C ILE A 213 -6.97 -18.35 11.59
N GLU A 214 -8.27 -18.38 11.26
CA GLU A 214 -8.72 -18.79 9.94
C GLU A 214 -8.55 -17.65 8.93
N GLY A 215 -8.07 -17.98 7.74
CA GLY A 215 -7.85 -17.01 6.66
C GLY A 215 -6.43 -17.06 6.13
N GLY A 216 -6.11 -16.10 5.27
CA GLY A 216 -4.76 -15.85 4.78
C GLY A 216 -4.12 -14.63 5.44
N ILE A 217 -2.80 -14.68 5.61
CA ILE A 217 -1.97 -13.54 6.00
C ILE A 217 -0.82 -13.33 5.00
N GLY A 218 -0.54 -12.07 4.71
CA GLY A 218 0.54 -11.63 3.84
C GLY A 218 1.02 -10.23 4.21
N TYR A 219 1.72 -9.59 3.28
CA TYR A 219 2.14 -8.18 3.33
C TYR A 219 1.97 -7.58 1.93
N ALA A 220 2.05 -6.25 1.80
CA ALA A 220 1.77 -5.56 0.54
C ALA A 220 2.90 -4.61 0.14
N PRO A 221 3.98 -5.09 -0.50
CA PRO A 221 5.03 -4.23 -1.04
C PRO A 221 4.56 -3.41 -2.24
N ASN A 222 5.05 -2.17 -2.31
CA ASN A 222 5.05 -1.39 -3.54
C ASN A 222 6.18 -1.85 -4.45
N VAL A 223 5.87 -1.95 -5.73
CA VAL A 223 6.83 -2.35 -6.75
C VAL A 223 6.76 -1.40 -7.93
N GLU A 224 7.91 -1.19 -8.56
CA GLU A 224 8.03 -0.49 -9.83
C GLU A 224 8.81 -1.37 -10.81
N TRP A 225 8.73 -1.03 -12.09
CA TRP A 225 9.64 -1.58 -13.10
C TRP A 225 10.58 -0.49 -13.62
N LEU A 226 11.88 -0.81 -13.65
CA LEU A 226 12.90 0.05 -14.25
C LEU A 226 13.40 -0.58 -15.55
N GLU A 227 13.08 0.06 -16.66
CA GLU A 227 13.51 -0.37 -17.99
C GLU A 227 14.89 0.26 -18.32
N PRO A 228 15.92 -0.53 -18.66
CA PRO A 228 17.21 0.01 -19.07
C PRO A 228 17.09 0.85 -20.35
N PHE A 229 17.66 2.05 -20.35
CA PHE A 229 17.67 2.94 -21.51
C PHE A 229 18.42 2.34 -22.71
N SER A 230 19.46 1.55 -22.44
CA SER A 230 20.23 0.84 -23.46
C SER A 230 20.56 -0.59 -23.03
N ASN A 231 21.08 -1.38 -23.96
CA ASN A 231 21.54 -2.74 -23.70
C ASN A 231 22.95 -2.81 -23.08
N LYS A 232 23.51 -1.69 -22.65
CA LYS A 232 24.79 -1.67 -21.95
C LYS A 232 24.63 -2.29 -20.56
N GLN A 233 25.62 -3.07 -20.15
CA GLN A 233 25.60 -3.73 -18.84
C GLN A 233 25.48 -2.74 -17.68
N GLU A 234 26.11 -1.57 -17.77
CA GLU A 234 26.02 -0.52 -16.74
C GLU A 234 24.58 -0.02 -16.52
N ASP A 235 23.81 0.19 -17.59
CA ASP A 235 22.40 0.61 -17.52
C ASP A 235 21.52 -0.48 -16.92
N ILE A 236 21.76 -1.74 -17.33
CA ILE A 236 21.08 -2.93 -16.80
C ILE A 236 21.36 -3.09 -15.31
N ASP A 237 22.62 -2.98 -14.89
CA ASP A 237 23.03 -3.12 -13.50
C ASP A 237 22.47 -1.98 -12.64
N ALA A 238 22.42 -0.76 -13.15
CA ALA A 238 21.80 0.37 -12.45
C ALA A 238 20.29 0.16 -12.23
N CYS A 239 19.58 -0.31 -13.25
CA CYS A 239 18.16 -0.65 -13.12
C CYS A 239 17.95 -1.85 -12.18
N ASN A 240 18.81 -2.87 -12.23
CA ASN A 240 18.77 -4.01 -11.32
C ASN A 240 18.97 -3.59 -9.86
N ARG A 241 19.85 -2.62 -9.57
CA ARG A 241 19.99 -2.06 -8.21
C ARG A 241 18.73 -1.31 -7.76
N GLY A 242 18.17 -0.47 -8.65
CA GLY A 242 16.92 0.24 -8.33
C GLY A 242 15.73 -0.69 -8.11
N MET A 243 15.61 -1.77 -8.91
CA MET A 243 14.60 -2.80 -8.69
C MET A 243 14.90 -3.61 -7.42
N GLY A 244 16.16 -3.98 -7.21
CA GLY A 244 16.65 -4.65 -6.00
C GLY A 244 16.25 -3.93 -4.73
N PHE A 245 16.32 -2.60 -4.75
CA PHE A 245 15.94 -1.73 -3.66
C PHE A 245 14.42 -1.69 -3.38
N LEU A 246 13.60 -1.66 -4.43
CA LEU A 246 12.14 -1.54 -4.32
C LEU A 246 11.46 -2.90 -4.11
N MET A 247 12.03 -3.97 -4.67
CA MET A 247 11.42 -5.29 -4.72
C MET A 247 12.27 -6.33 -3.99
N GLU A 248 13.41 -6.76 -4.54
CA GLU A 248 14.14 -7.92 -3.98
C GLU A 248 14.52 -7.76 -2.50
N TRP A 249 14.81 -6.54 -2.03
CA TRP A 249 15.11 -6.24 -0.63
C TRP A 249 13.99 -6.64 0.36
N PHE A 250 12.74 -6.62 -0.09
CA PHE A 250 11.57 -6.95 0.72
C PHE A 250 10.96 -8.31 0.38
N PHE A 251 11.47 -9.00 -0.64
CA PHE A 251 10.97 -10.30 -1.08
C PHE A 251 11.94 -11.42 -0.69
N ASP A 252 13.23 -11.26 -0.98
CA ASP A 252 14.25 -12.29 -0.72
C ASP A 252 14.29 -12.70 0.76
N PRO A 253 14.20 -11.80 1.76
CA PRO A 253 14.16 -12.21 3.17
C PRO A 253 13.01 -13.17 3.49
N ILE A 254 11.83 -12.98 2.90
CA ILE A 254 10.65 -13.81 3.16
C ILE A 254 10.75 -15.13 2.39
N PHE A 255 11.04 -15.07 1.09
CA PHE A 255 10.94 -16.24 0.22
C PHE A 255 12.21 -17.09 0.17
N LYS A 256 13.37 -16.51 0.49
CA LYS A 256 14.67 -17.16 0.40
C LYS A 256 15.41 -17.21 1.75
N GLY A 257 14.95 -16.48 2.76
CA GLY A 257 15.59 -16.45 4.09
C GLY A 257 16.91 -15.67 4.12
N SER A 258 17.18 -14.81 3.14
CA SER A 258 18.36 -13.97 3.08
C SER A 258 18.06 -12.66 2.34
N TYR A 259 18.82 -11.60 2.62
CA TYR A 259 18.80 -10.41 1.77
C TYR A 259 19.56 -10.66 0.45
N PRO A 260 19.29 -9.90 -0.62
CA PRO A 260 19.98 -10.07 -1.89
C PRO A 260 21.43 -9.59 -1.79
N ASP A 261 22.40 -10.50 -1.96
CA ASP A 261 23.85 -10.23 -1.83
C ASP A 261 24.31 -8.98 -2.57
N PHE A 262 23.87 -8.79 -3.81
CA PHE A 262 24.29 -7.64 -4.64
C PHE A 262 23.86 -6.28 -4.06
N MET A 263 22.75 -6.24 -3.31
CA MET A 263 22.30 -5.03 -2.62
C MET A 263 22.99 -4.85 -1.28
N VAL A 264 23.26 -5.94 -0.56
CA VAL A 264 24.06 -5.89 0.68
C VAL A 264 25.45 -5.32 0.36
N ASP A 265 26.12 -5.88 -0.65
CA ASP A 265 27.41 -5.39 -1.16
C ASP A 265 27.34 -3.92 -1.59
N TRP A 266 26.21 -3.49 -2.16
CA TRP A 266 26.02 -2.11 -2.59
C TRP A 266 25.88 -1.15 -1.40
N PHE A 267 25.09 -1.52 -0.40
CA PHE A 267 24.94 -0.70 0.81
C PHE A 267 26.23 -0.64 1.63
N GLU A 268 27.01 -1.72 1.72
CA GLU A 268 28.33 -1.69 2.32
C GLU A 268 29.26 -0.67 1.63
N LYS A 269 29.25 -0.64 0.29
CA LYS A 269 29.99 0.37 -0.49
C LYS A 269 29.50 1.80 -0.26
N LYS A 270 28.24 1.97 0.14
CA LYS A 270 27.64 3.26 0.52
C LYS A 270 27.78 3.56 2.01
N GLY A 271 28.53 2.74 2.75
CA GLY A 271 28.88 2.98 4.16
C GLY A 271 27.81 2.50 5.14
N VAL A 272 26.93 1.59 4.72
CA VAL A 272 25.84 1.05 5.52
C VAL A 272 26.09 -0.42 5.81
N THR A 273 25.93 -0.81 7.07
CA THR A 273 26.02 -2.21 7.48
C THR A 273 24.63 -2.72 7.83
N LEU A 274 24.21 -3.81 7.19
CA LEU A 274 22.98 -4.50 7.56
C LEU A 274 23.18 -5.24 8.89
N GLN A 275 22.34 -4.96 9.87
CA GLN A 275 22.40 -5.59 11.18
C GLN A 275 21.30 -6.66 11.28
N ILE A 276 21.71 -7.92 11.35
CA ILE A 276 20.81 -9.08 11.49
C ILE A 276 21.21 -9.78 12.78
N GLU A 277 20.27 -9.92 13.72
CA GLU A 277 20.50 -10.71 14.93
C GLU A 277 20.26 -12.20 14.67
N GLU A 278 20.85 -13.07 15.51
CA GLU A 278 20.62 -14.52 15.45
C GLU A 278 19.12 -14.83 15.60
N GLY A 279 18.55 -15.58 14.66
CA GLY A 279 17.13 -15.94 14.64
C GLY A 279 16.23 -15.00 13.84
N ASP A 280 16.71 -13.83 13.42
CA ASP A 280 15.86 -12.85 12.72
C ASP A 280 15.37 -13.37 11.38
N MET A 281 16.25 -13.99 10.58
CA MET A 281 15.88 -14.45 9.24
C MET A 281 14.93 -15.65 9.28
N GLU A 282 15.03 -16.50 10.30
CA GLU A 282 14.11 -17.62 10.55
C GLU A 282 12.70 -17.11 10.92
N ILE A 283 12.62 -15.98 11.61
CA ILE A 283 11.35 -15.30 11.91
C ILE A 283 10.81 -14.58 10.67
N ILE A 284 11.66 -13.87 9.93
CA ILE A 284 11.24 -13.12 8.73
C ILE A 284 10.69 -14.06 7.65
N SER A 285 11.29 -15.24 7.48
CA SER A 285 10.95 -16.21 6.43
C SER A 285 9.75 -17.11 6.77
N GLN A 286 8.89 -16.71 7.72
CA GLN A 286 7.66 -17.46 7.99
C GLN A 286 6.76 -17.53 6.75
N PRO A 287 6.21 -18.71 6.41
CA PRO A 287 5.35 -18.85 5.23
C PRO A 287 4.08 -17.99 5.28
N ILE A 288 3.90 -17.19 4.24
CA ILE A 288 2.71 -16.38 3.98
C ILE A 288 1.74 -17.08 3.02
N ASP A 289 0.45 -16.71 3.09
CA ASP A 289 -0.61 -17.33 2.28
C ASP A 289 -0.84 -16.62 0.95
N PHE A 290 -0.57 -15.31 0.91
CA PHE A 290 -0.69 -14.48 -0.29
C PHE A 290 0.25 -13.28 -0.23
N LEU A 291 0.46 -12.65 -1.38
CA LEU A 291 1.19 -11.40 -1.53
C LEU A 291 0.27 -10.29 -2.03
N GLY A 292 0.29 -9.14 -1.36
CA GLY A 292 -0.28 -7.91 -1.91
C GLY A 292 0.73 -7.23 -2.84
N ILE A 293 0.28 -6.66 -3.95
CA ILE A 293 1.13 -5.87 -4.85
C ILE A 293 0.50 -4.49 -5.05
N ASN A 294 1.25 -3.46 -4.71
CA ASN A 294 0.91 -2.08 -5.03
C ASN A 294 1.74 -1.65 -6.26
N TYR A 295 1.07 -1.26 -7.34
CA TYR A 295 1.73 -0.83 -8.57
C TYR A 295 1.06 0.41 -9.14
N TYR A 296 1.89 1.39 -9.54
CA TYR A 296 1.41 2.64 -10.13
C TYR A 296 2.17 3.05 -11.39
N THR A 297 3.48 2.87 -11.39
CA THR A 297 4.38 3.46 -12.40
C THR A 297 5.61 2.59 -12.65
N GLY A 298 6.36 2.95 -13.68
CA GLY A 298 7.75 2.54 -13.89
C GLY A 298 8.61 3.73 -14.28
N ALA A 299 9.86 3.48 -14.61
CA ALA A 299 10.73 4.49 -15.21
C ALA A 299 11.70 3.86 -16.19
N ILE A 300 12.32 4.70 -17.03
CA ILE A 300 13.49 4.33 -17.81
C ILE A 300 14.72 4.82 -17.09
N GLY A 301 15.74 3.98 -16.97
CA GLY A 301 16.95 4.27 -16.24
C GLY A 301 18.21 4.07 -17.07
N ARG A 302 19.22 4.91 -16.85
CA ARG A 302 20.59 4.62 -17.31
C ARG A 302 21.58 4.78 -16.17
N TYR A 303 22.75 4.18 -16.33
CA TYR A 303 23.85 4.44 -15.44
C TYR A 303 24.32 5.88 -15.58
N LYS A 304 24.43 6.55 -14.44
CA LYS A 304 25.14 7.82 -14.30
C LYS A 304 25.68 7.87 -12.89
N LYS A 305 27.01 7.85 -12.80
CA LYS A 305 27.72 7.93 -11.53
C LYS A 305 27.19 9.09 -10.68
N ASP A 306 26.90 8.82 -9.41
CA ASP A 306 26.47 9.80 -8.41
C ASP A 306 25.14 10.51 -8.76
N ALA A 307 24.34 9.97 -9.69
CA ALA A 307 23.01 10.52 -10.00
C ALA A 307 22.01 10.32 -8.86
N ASP A 308 22.08 9.17 -8.20
CA ASP A 308 21.33 8.83 -7.00
C ASP A 308 22.11 7.79 -6.17
N LEU A 309 21.45 7.17 -5.18
CA LEU A 309 22.06 6.12 -4.36
C LEU A 309 22.56 4.92 -5.16
N PHE A 310 22.00 4.65 -6.35
CA PHE A 310 22.25 3.49 -7.18
C PHE A 310 23.04 3.80 -8.45
N ASP A 311 23.59 5.01 -8.58
CA ASP A 311 24.18 5.52 -9.81
C ASP A 311 23.22 5.39 -11.00
N LEU A 312 21.94 5.65 -10.74
CA LEU A 312 20.83 5.51 -11.67
C LEU A 312 20.26 6.90 -11.97
N GLU A 313 20.28 7.30 -13.23
CA GLU A 313 19.53 8.46 -13.71
C GLU A 313 18.23 8.00 -14.35
N ARG A 314 17.10 8.38 -13.76
CA ARG A 314 15.78 8.21 -14.38
C ARG A 314 15.63 9.22 -15.53
N ILE A 315 15.25 8.73 -16.71
CA ILE A 315 15.15 9.51 -17.94
C ILE A 315 13.68 9.71 -18.30
N ASP A 316 13.32 10.96 -18.57
CA ASP A 316 12.06 11.29 -19.20
C ASP A 316 12.20 11.23 -20.72
N ILE A 317 11.60 10.21 -21.32
CA ILE A 317 11.54 10.05 -22.79
C ILE A 317 10.19 10.50 -23.37
N GLY A 318 9.37 11.23 -22.61
CA GLY A 318 8.08 11.76 -23.04
C GLY A 318 6.90 10.80 -22.89
N PHE A 319 6.94 9.89 -21.91
CA PHE A 319 5.75 9.11 -21.54
C PHE A 319 4.63 10.03 -21.05
N GLU A 320 3.38 9.63 -21.31
CA GLU A 320 2.22 10.26 -20.69
C GLU A 320 2.31 10.12 -19.16
N LYS A 321 1.84 11.16 -18.45
CA LYS A 321 1.90 11.24 -17.00
C LYS A 321 0.53 11.50 -16.39
N THR A 322 0.34 11.00 -15.17
CA THR A 322 -0.79 11.38 -14.30
C THR A 322 -0.64 12.83 -13.81
N ASP A 323 -1.67 13.38 -13.16
CA ASP A 323 -1.59 14.72 -12.53
C ASP A 323 -0.65 14.73 -11.29
N PHE A 324 -0.15 13.57 -10.86
CA PHE A 324 0.95 13.43 -9.90
C PHE A 324 2.33 13.63 -10.56
N GLY A 325 2.43 13.42 -11.88
CA GLY A 325 3.69 13.42 -12.62
C GLY A 325 4.33 12.04 -12.79
N TRP A 326 3.61 10.96 -12.49
CA TRP A 326 4.09 9.58 -12.68
C TRP A 326 3.84 9.07 -14.09
N PHE A 327 4.77 8.28 -14.64
CA PHE A 327 4.61 7.69 -15.97
C PHE A 327 3.48 6.66 -15.98
N ILE A 328 2.69 6.67 -17.04
CA ILE A 328 1.73 5.60 -17.30
C ILE A 328 2.47 4.46 -18.00
N TYR A 329 2.75 3.37 -17.29
CA TYR A 329 3.61 2.30 -17.79
C TYR A 329 3.07 0.88 -17.56
N PRO A 330 1.93 0.51 -18.19
CA PRO A 330 1.29 -0.80 -18.00
C PRO A 330 2.17 -2.00 -18.36
N GLU A 331 3.13 -1.85 -19.28
CA GLU A 331 4.10 -2.93 -19.59
C GLU A 331 4.97 -3.27 -18.38
N GLY A 332 5.34 -2.28 -17.57
CA GLY A 332 6.08 -2.50 -16.32
C GLY A 332 5.27 -3.35 -15.33
N PHE A 333 3.95 -3.17 -15.30
CA PHE A 333 3.06 -3.95 -14.45
C PHE A 333 3.10 -5.45 -14.81
N TYR A 334 3.03 -5.75 -16.11
CA TYR A 334 3.18 -7.13 -16.59
C TYR A 334 4.55 -7.71 -16.23
N ARG A 335 5.63 -6.95 -16.49
CA ARG A 335 7.01 -7.41 -16.28
C ARG A 335 7.34 -7.69 -14.83
N VAL A 336 6.93 -6.81 -13.93
CA VAL A 336 7.20 -7.00 -12.51
C VAL A 336 6.45 -8.21 -11.95
N LEU A 337 5.18 -8.40 -12.35
CA LEU A 337 4.40 -9.58 -11.95
C LEU A 337 4.97 -10.90 -12.52
N ALA A 338 5.43 -10.89 -13.77
CA ALA A 338 6.10 -12.03 -14.37
C ALA A 338 7.42 -12.36 -13.64
N LYS A 339 8.24 -11.34 -13.35
CA LYS A 339 9.48 -11.49 -12.57
C LYS A 339 9.22 -12.07 -11.18
N ILE A 340 8.19 -11.57 -10.48
CA ILE A 340 7.80 -12.08 -9.16
C ILE A 340 7.47 -13.57 -9.24
N LYS A 341 6.63 -13.97 -10.20
CA LYS A 341 6.30 -15.39 -10.40
C LYS A 341 7.54 -16.22 -10.69
N ASP A 342 8.41 -15.76 -11.58
CA ASP A 342 9.55 -16.54 -12.04
C ASP A 342 10.65 -16.66 -10.97
N GLN A 343 10.76 -15.70 -10.05
CA GLN A 343 11.74 -15.72 -8.96
C GLN A 343 11.22 -16.35 -7.66
N TYR A 344 9.93 -16.21 -7.35
CA TYR A 344 9.35 -16.59 -6.05
C TYR A 344 8.25 -17.65 -6.14
N GLY A 345 7.91 -18.10 -7.35
CA GLY A 345 6.92 -19.14 -7.59
C GLY A 345 5.48 -18.61 -7.67
N SER A 346 4.53 -19.53 -7.64
CA SER A 346 3.10 -19.26 -7.92
C SER A 346 2.30 -18.91 -6.67
N ILE A 347 2.84 -18.05 -5.81
CA ILE A 347 2.10 -17.56 -4.63
C ILE A 347 0.82 -16.81 -5.08
N PRO A 348 -0.32 -16.98 -4.40
CA PRO A 348 -1.50 -16.16 -4.64
C PRO A 348 -1.17 -14.66 -4.52
N ILE A 349 -1.52 -13.87 -5.52
CA ILE A 349 -1.29 -12.42 -5.54
C ILE A 349 -2.62 -11.67 -5.60
N TYR A 350 -2.78 -10.69 -4.73
CA TYR A 350 -3.80 -9.65 -4.86
C TYR A 350 -3.13 -8.37 -5.31
N ILE A 351 -3.66 -7.72 -6.35
CA ILE A 351 -3.26 -6.34 -6.63
C ILE A 351 -3.98 -5.49 -5.59
N THR A 352 -3.25 -5.14 -4.54
CA THR A 352 -3.82 -4.52 -3.35
C THR A 352 -3.97 -3.01 -3.52
N GLU A 353 -3.23 -2.41 -4.45
CA GLU A 353 -3.39 -1.04 -4.94
C GLU A 353 -2.97 -0.91 -6.41
N ASN A 354 -3.83 -0.30 -7.22
CA ASN A 354 -3.48 0.25 -8.52
C ASN A 354 -4.51 1.33 -8.90
N GLY A 355 -4.03 2.48 -9.37
CA GLY A 355 -4.88 3.56 -9.85
C GLY A 355 -4.11 4.81 -10.24
N ALA A 356 -4.81 5.91 -10.45
CA ALA A 356 -4.20 7.12 -10.99
C ALA A 356 -4.72 8.41 -10.38
N CYS A 357 -3.79 9.32 -10.12
CA CYS A 357 -4.07 10.70 -9.77
C CYS A 357 -4.59 11.46 -10.99
N TYR A 358 -5.85 11.84 -10.95
CA TYR A 358 -6.45 12.77 -11.89
C TYR A 358 -7.42 13.68 -11.15
N ASN A 359 -7.17 14.98 -11.28
CA ASN A 359 -7.75 16.02 -10.44
C ASN A 359 -9.06 16.59 -11.01
N ASP A 360 -9.71 15.85 -11.92
CA ASP A 360 -11.01 16.21 -12.48
C ASP A 360 -12.04 16.45 -11.36
N GLY A 361 -12.68 17.63 -11.40
CA GLY A 361 -13.67 18.07 -10.42
C GLY A 361 -15.11 17.85 -10.89
N VAL A 362 -16.08 18.29 -10.07
CA VAL A 362 -17.50 18.19 -10.40
C VAL A 362 -17.90 19.26 -11.42
N GLU A 363 -18.40 18.81 -12.57
CA GLU A 363 -18.99 19.62 -13.63
C GLU A 363 -20.42 19.15 -13.89
N ASN A 364 -21.40 20.05 -13.77
CA ASN A 364 -22.83 19.73 -13.96
C ASN A 364 -23.31 18.51 -13.13
N GLY A 365 -22.78 18.33 -11.92
CA GLY A 365 -23.14 17.25 -11.00
C GLY A 365 -22.49 15.90 -11.28
N ARG A 366 -21.50 15.83 -12.17
CA ARG A 366 -20.71 14.61 -12.45
C ARG A 366 -19.22 14.94 -12.53
N VAL A 367 -18.37 13.92 -12.44
CA VAL A 367 -16.93 14.04 -12.68
C VAL A 367 -16.57 13.18 -13.88
N HIS A 368 -16.13 13.82 -14.95
CA HIS A 368 -15.82 13.18 -16.24
C HIS A 368 -14.33 12.78 -16.32
N ASP A 369 -13.93 11.81 -15.51
CA ASP A 369 -12.53 11.37 -15.35
C ASP A 369 -12.09 10.29 -16.35
N GLN A 370 -12.29 10.54 -17.65
CA GLN A 370 -11.99 9.54 -18.70
C GLN A 370 -10.53 9.06 -18.66
N ARG A 371 -9.59 9.93 -18.31
CA ARG A 371 -8.16 9.57 -18.19
C ARG A 371 -7.93 8.47 -17.14
N ARG A 372 -8.71 8.47 -16.05
CA ARG A 372 -8.67 7.39 -15.05
C ARG A 372 -9.18 6.08 -15.63
N ILE A 373 -10.29 6.11 -16.38
CA ILE A 373 -10.81 4.91 -17.06
C ILE A 373 -9.76 4.33 -18.01
N GLU A 374 -9.11 5.17 -18.82
CA GLU A 374 -8.07 4.71 -19.76
C GLU A 374 -6.84 4.14 -19.04
N TYR A 375 -6.42 4.74 -17.91
CA TYR A 375 -5.38 4.16 -17.07
C TYR A 375 -5.75 2.76 -16.56
N LEU A 376 -6.96 2.60 -16.01
CA LEU A 376 -7.45 1.34 -15.46
C LEU A 376 -7.57 0.27 -16.57
N LYS A 377 -8.09 0.62 -17.75
CA LYS A 377 -8.15 -0.27 -18.92
C LYS A 377 -6.77 -0.78 -19.30
N GLN A 378 -5.78 0.11 -19.39
CA GLN A 378 -4.40 -0.25 -19.74
C GLN A 378 -3.78 -1.22 -18.72
N HIS A 379 -3.92 -0.93 -17.42
CA HIS A 379 -3.33 -1.76 -16.37
C HIS A 379 -4.05 -3.10 -16.19
N LEU A 380 -5.39 -3.13 -16.29
CA LEU A 380 -6.14 -4.38 -16.28
C LEU A 380 -5.85 -5.26 -17.50
N THR A 381 -5.57 -4.65 -18.67
CA THR A 381 -5.11 -5.39 -19.85
C THR A 381 -3.74 -6.04 -19.59
N ALA A 382 -2.81 -5.31 -18.99
CA ALA A 382 -1.51 -5.86 -18.58
C ALA A 382 -1.65 -6.96 -17.52
N LEU A 383 -2.56 -6.78 -16.56
CA LEU A 383 -2.87 -7.78 -15.53
C LEU A 383 -3.43 -9.05 -16.16
N LYS A 384 -4.33 -8.93 -17.14
CA LYS A 384 -4.85 -10.09 -17.89
C LYS A 384 -3.74 -10.83 -18.61
N ARG A 385 -2.78 -10.11 -19.21
CA ARG A 385 -1.58 -10.72 -19.81
C ARG A 385 -0.74 -11.46 -18.76
N SER A 386 -0.60 -10.93 -17.55
CA SER A 386 0.08 -11.63 -16.44
C SER A 386 -0.65 -12.92 -16.04
N ILE A 387 -1.98 -12.89 -15.97
CA ILE A 387 -2.81 -14.08 -15.71
C ILE A 387 -2.56 -15.13 -16.81
N ASP A 388 -2.54 -14.73 -18.08
CA ASP A 388 -2.28 -15.63 -19.21
C ASP A 388 -0.85 -16.18 -19.21
N TYR A 389 0.11 -15.44 -18.66
CA TYR A 389 1.47 -15.90 -18.41
C TYR A 389 1.58 -16.90 -17.24
N GLY A 390 0.50 -17.06 -16.46
CA GLY A 390 0.42 -17.98 -15.34
C GLY A 390 0.70 -17.35 -13.97
N VAL A 391 0.70 -16.02 -13.86
CA VAL A 391 0.73 -15.33 -12.56
C VAL A 391 -0.58 -15.62 -11.81
N ASN A 392 -0.47 -16.06 -10.56
CA ASN A 392 -1.61 -16.52 -9.75
C ASN A 392 -2.38 -15.35 -9.12
N ILE A 393 -3.00 -14.51 -9.96
CA ILE A 393 -3.80 -13.36 -9.51
C ILE A 393 -5.14 -13.84 -8.93
N LYS A 394 -5.45 -13.38 -7.72
CA LYS A 394 -6.69 -13.67 -6.98
C LYS A 394 -7.64 -12.49 -6.87
N GLY A 395 -7.14 -11.27 -7.03
CA GLY A 395 -8.01 -10.11 -7.02
C GLY A 395 -7.32 -8.81 -7.41
N TYR A 396 -8.14 -7.80 -7.67
CA TYR A 396 -7.72 -6.45 -8.02
C TYR A 396 -8.51 -5.42 -7.20
N LEU A 397 -7.77 -4.56 -6.51
CA LEU A 397 -8.31 -3.50 -5.67
C LEU A 397 -7.84 -2.16 -6.21
N THR A 398 -8.80 -1.35 -6.67
CA THR A 398 -8.48 -0.02 -7.21
C THR A 398 -8.07 0.94 -6.08
N TRP A 399 -7.01 1.70 -6.33
CA TRP A 399 -6.63 2.85 -5.51
C TRP A 399 -7.13 4.15 -6.14
N SER A 400 -8.03 4.91 -5.52
CA SER A 400 -8.69 4.68 -4.24
C SER A 400 -10.20 4.57 -4.42
N LEU A 401 -10.91 4.10 -3.40
CA LEU A 401 -12.36 4.23 -3.36
C LEU A 401 -12.77 5.72 -3.40
N LEU A 402 -12.14 6.55 -2.57
CA LEU A 402 -12.50 7.95 -2.33
C LEU A 402 -11.27 8.85 -2.50
N ASP A 403 -11.48 10.06 -3.01
CA ASP A 403 -10.48 11.11 -2.86
C ASP A 403 -10.22 11.31 -1.36
N ASN A 404 -8.97 11.51 -0.98
CA ASN A 404 -8.54 11.41 0.42
C ASN A 404 -7.34 12.32 0.69
N PHE A 405 -6.79 12.28 1.90
CA PHE A 405 -5.55 12.96 2.24
C PHE A 405 -4.35 12.20 1.65
N GLU A 406 -3.76 12.70 0.57
CA GLU A 406 -2.65 12.08 -0.16
C GLU A 406 -1.30 12.47 0.46
N TRP A 407 -1.12 12.13 1.74
CA TRP A 407 0.16 12.19 2.44
C TRP A 407 0.83 13.59 2.36
N ALA A 408 2.06 13.67 1.84
CA ALA A 408 2.79 14.93 1.72
C ALA A 408 2.14 15.93 0.74
N GLU A 409 1.30 15.45 -0.17
CA GLU A 409 0.60 16.28 -1.17
C GLU A 409 -0.73 16.85 -0.64
N GLY A 410 -1.13 16.51 0.59
CA GLY A 410 -2.37 16.98 1.18
C GLY A 410 -3.59 16.56 0.35
N TYR A 411 -4.51 17.49 0.12
CA TYR A 411 -5.73 17.24 -0.64
C TYR A 411 -5.65 17.62 -2.13
N ASP A 412 -4.47 18.01 -2.62
CA ASP A 412 -4.27 18.42 -4.03
C ASP A 412 -4.41 17.24 -5.01
N LYS A 413 -4.01 16.03 -4.59
CA LYS A 413 -3.96 14.84 -5.44
C LYS A 413 -5.17 13.96 -5.21
N ARG A 414 -5.85 13.59 -6.30
CA ARG A 414 -7.12 12.85 -6.27
C ARG A 414 -7.01 11.50 -6.96
N PHE A 415 -7.09 10.42 -6.17
CA PHE A 415 -7.04 9.04 -6.66
C PHE A 415 -8.40 8.33 -6.68
N GLY A 416 -9.41 8.87 -5.99
CA GLY A 416 -10.67 8.18 -5.76
C GLY A 416 -11.50 8.00 -7.02
N ILE A 417 -12.14 6.83 -7.19
CA ILE A 417 -13.25 6.67 -8.14
C ILE A 417 -14.53 7.38 -7.66
N ILE A 418 -14.56 7.82 -6.40
CA ILE A 418 -15.57 8.71 -5.81
C ILE A 418 -14.89 10.03 -5.44
N HIS A 419 -15.42 11.13 -5.97
CA HIS A 419 -14.98 12.47 -5.61
C HIS A 419 -15.45 12.82 -4.21
N VAL A 420 -14.60 13.51 -3.45
CA VAL A 420 -14.99 14.13 -2.19
C VAL A 420 -14.70 15.63 -2.26
N ASP A 421 -15.73 16.44 -2.01
CA ASP A 421 -15.54 17.85 -1.70
C ASP A 421 -15.09 17.97 -0.24
N PHE A 422 -13.83 18.34 -0.01
CA PHE A 422 -13.26 18.38 1.34
C PHE A 422 -13.85 19.51 2.23
N ASN A 423 -14.59 20.47 1.66
CA ASN A 423 -15.27 21.52 2.42
C ASN A 423 -16.65 21.07 2.91
N THR A 424 -17.38 20.29 2.10
CA THR A 424 -18.76 19.87 2.39
C THR A 424 -18.86 18.41 2.83
N LEU A 425 -17.81 17.63 2.57
CA LEU A 425 -17.73 16.19 2.72
C LEU A 425 -18.71 15.42 1.83
N GLU A 426 -19.21 16.04 0.76
CA GLU A 426 -20.11 15.38 -0.20
C GLU A 426 -19.35 14.36 -1.07
N ARG A 427 -19.91 13.15 -1.18
CA ARG A 427 -19.40 12.09 -2.07
C ARG A 427 -20.11 12.15 -3.42
N THR A 428 -19.36 12.29 -4.52
CA THR A 428 -19.90 12.26 -5.89
C THR A 428 -19.25 11.13 -6.71
N LYS A 429 -20.05 10.17 -7.18
CA LYS A 429 -19.58 9.08 -8.04
C LYS A 429 -19.03 9.63 -9.36
N LYS A 430 -17.77 9.33 -9.67
CA LYS A 430 -17.14 9.73 -10.95
C LYS A 430 -17.55 8.77 -12.07
N ASP A 431 -17.24 9.10 -13.32
CA ASP A 431 -17.52 8.20 -14.43
C ASP A 431 -16.73 6.88 -14.32
N SER A 432 -15.51 6.92 -13.77
CA SER A 432 -14.74 5.73 -13.43
C SER A 432 -15.41 4.78 -12.44
N TYR A 433 -16.21 5.28 -11.50
CA TYR A 433 -17.02 4.44 -10.60
C TYR A 433 -18.03 3.61 -11.39
N TYR A 434 -18.75 4.24 -12.33
CA TYR A 434 -19.75 3.54 -13.13
C TYR A 434 -19.12 2.55 -14.12
N TRP A 435 -17.99 2.92 -14.72
CA TRP A 435 -17.22 2.01 -15.56
C TRP A 435 -16.72 0.80 -14.77
N TYR A 436 -16.15 1.01 -13.59
CA TYR A 436 -15.65 -0.08 -12.74
C TYR A 436 -16.80 -0.99 -12.28
N LYS A 437 -17.94 -0.42 -11.87
CA LYS A 437 -19.18 -1.17 -11.59
C LYS A 437 -19.58 -2.10 -12.73
N GLN A 438 -19.57 -1.60 -13.97
CA GLN A 438 -19.92 -2.39 -15.15
C GLN A 438 -18.90 -3.50 -15.41
N THR A 439 -17.61 -3.21 -15.28
CA THR A 439 -16.53 -4.20 -15.41
C THR A 439 -16.68 -5.33 -14.39
N ILE A 440 -16.94 -5.00 -13.12
CA ILE A 440 -17.17 -6.01 -12.06
C ILE A 440 -18.39 -6.85 -12.38
N SER A 441 -19.53 -6.22 -12.68
CA SER A 441 -20.78 -6.92 -12.96
C SER A 441 -20.68 -7.86 -14.17
N ASN A 442 -19.87 -7.51 -15.16
CA ASN A 442 -19.69 -8.29 -16.37
C ASN A 442 -18.60 -9.37 -16.21
N GLY A 443 -17.58 -9.11 -15.38
CA GLY A 443 -16.32 -9.84 -15.36
C GLY A 443 -15.42 -9.52 -16.56
N TRP A 444 -15.75 -8.48 -17.33
CA TRP A 444 -15.02 -8.08 -18.54
C TRP A 444 -15.32 -6.63 -18.95
N PHE A 445 -14.48 -6.05 -19.81
CA PHE A 445 -14.72 -4.76 -20.48
C PHE A 445 -14.32 -4.79 -21.96
N ASP A 446 -14.85 -3.87 -22.79
CA ASP A 446 -14.41 -3.67 -24.17
C ASP A 446 -13.30 -2.61 -24.23
N MET A 447 -12.22 -2.89 -24.95
CA MET A 447 -11.07 -1.98 -25.08
C MET A 447 -11.43 -0.66 -25.76
N PHE A 448 -12.45 -0.63 -26.61
CA PHE A 448 -12.74 0.52 -27.48
C PHE A 448 -13.96 1.35 -27.03
N TYR A 449 -14.63 0.97 -25.93
CA TYR A 449 -15.85 1.62 -25.45
C TYR A 449 -15.79 1.99 -23.98
#